data_AF-I1QWX6-F1
#
_entry.id   AF-I1QWX6-F1
#
_cell.length_a   1.000
_cell.length_b   1.000
_cell.length_c   1.000
_cell.angle_alpha   90.00
_cell.angle_beta   90.00
_cell.angle_gamma   90.00
#
_symmetry.space_group_name_H-M   'P 1'
#
loop_
_entity.id
_entity.type
_entity.pdbx_description
1 polymer ?
#
loop_
_entity_poly.entity_id
_entity_poly.type
_entity_poly.pdbx_seq_one_letter_code
_entity_poly.pdbx_strand_id
1 'polypeptide(L)'
;WQARSHMESGDIHGIIDQSLDAGYDLQSVWKIAEVATMCVKPKGVLRPSISEVLKEIQDAIAIELQRELPSSIHHLMSKTSPSEAVNTTGSLQDLEQNASFDELLMRPGLR
;
A
#
# COMPACT_ATOMS: atom_id res chain seq x y z
N TRP A 1 -16.09 19.49 8.03
CA TRP A 1 -15.11 18.92 7.10
C TRP A 1 -13.85 19.79 7.08
N GLN A 2 -13.03 19.75 8.13
CA GLN A 2 -11.74 20.47 8.13
C GLN A 2 -10.75 19.77 7.21
N ALA A 3 -10.71 18.43 7.21
CA ALA A 3 -9.80 17.65 6.37
C ALA A 3 -9.88 18.02 4.88
N ARG A 4 -11.09 18.26 4.35
CA ARG A 4 -11.28 18.67 2.95
C ARG A 4 -10.68 20.04 2.65
N SER A 5 -10.80 21.00 3.58
CA SER A 5 -10.20 22.32 3.44
C SER A 5 -8.67 22.22 3.45
N HIS A 6 -8.11 21.40 4.34
CA HIS A 6 -6.67 21.14 4.40
C HIS A 6 -6.15 20.50 3.11
N MET A 7 -6.90 19.56 2.52
CA MET A 7 -6.56 19.01 1.21
C MET A 7 -6.59 20.05 0.09
N GLU A 8 -7.62 20.90 0.04
CA GLU A 8 -7.77 21.95 -0.97
C GLU A 8 -6.69 23.04 -0.84
N SER A 9 -6.15 23.27 0.36
CA SER A 9 -5.03 24.18 0.60
C SER A 9 -3.64 23.53 0.47
N GLY A 10 -3.56 22.22 0.24
CA GLY A 10 -2.30 21.47 0.20
C GLY A 10 -1.63 21.27 1.57
N ASP A 11 -2.37 21.48 2.66
CA ASP A 11 -1.90 21.23 4.02
C ASP A 11 -2.12 19.76 4.40
N ILE A 12 -1.17 18.91 4.02
CA ILE A 12 -1.24 17.48 4.32
C ILE A 12 -1.12 17.19 5.83
N HIS A 13 -0.43 18.04 6.59
CA HIS A 13 -0.28 17.85 8.03
C HIS A 13 -1.60 18.06 8.77
N GLY A 14 -2.44 18.98 8.30
CA GLY A 14 -3.76 19.23 8.85
C GLY A 14 -4.77 18.08 8.67
N ILE A 15 -4.45 17.04 7.90
CA ILE A 15 -5.31 15.85 7.74
C ILE A 15 -4.78 14.60 8.45
N ILE A 16 -3.54 14.63 8.93
CA ILE A 16 -2.90 13.48 9.57
C ILE A 16 -3.38 13.37 11.03
N ASP A 17 -3.73 12.16 11.43
CA ASP A 17 -4.05 11.87 12.83
C ASP A 17 -2.81 12.06 13.71
N GLN A 18 -2.91 12.93 14.72
CA GLN A 18 -1.82 13.27 15.63
C GLN A 18 -1.33 12.09 16.48
N SER A 19 -2.15 11.03 16.59
CA SER A 19 -1.80 9.79 17.28
C SER A 19 -0.89 8.87 16.46
N LEU A 20 -0.76 9.10 15.16
CA LEU A 20 0.20 8.39 14.32
C LEU A 20 1.61 8.84 14.71
N ASP A 21 2.38 7.91 15.25
CA ASP A 21 3.82 8.11 15.42
C ASP A 21 4.45 8.35 14.03
N ALA A 22 5.54 9.12 13.96
CA ALA A 22 6.10 9.71 12.73
C ALA A 22 6.71 8.70 11.72
N GLY A 23 6.22 7.47 11.70
CA GLY A 23 6.62 6.34 10.86
C GLY A 23 5.86 6.25 9.53
N TYR A 24 5.46 7.38 8.94
CA TYR A 24 4.82 7.43 7.63
C TYR A 24 5.57 8.38 6.68
N ASP A 25 5.48 8.09 5.39
CA ASP A 25 5.93 8.92 4.29
C ASP A 25 4.81 9.87 3.82
N LEU A 26 5.12 11.15 3.67
CA LEU A 26 4.13 12.15 3.26
C LEU A 26 3.55 11.88 1.86
N GLN A 27 4.31 11.28 0.94
CA GLN A 27 3.81 10.95 -0.38
C GLN A 27 2.79 9.81 -0.32
N SER A 28 2.99 8.83 0.56
CA SER A 28 2.01 7.75 0.76
C SER A 28 0.69 8.32 1.30
N VAL A 29 0.77 9.23 2.29
CA VAL A 29 -0.40 9.86 2.91
C VAL A 29 -1.15 10.69 1.88
N TRP A 30 -0.44 11.46 1.05
CA TRP A 30 -1.03 12.24 -0.03
C TRP A 30 -1.81 11.36 -1.01
N LYS A 31 -1.20 10.24 -1.44
CA LYS A 31 -1.80 9.26 -2.34
C LYS A 31 -3.13 8.72 -1.78
N ILE A 32 -3.13 8.34 -0.49
CA ILE A 32 -4.33 7.86 0.19
C ILE A 32 -5.39 8.96 0.33
N ALA A 33 -4.99 10.18 0.65
CA ALA A 33 -5.90 11.31 0.80
C ALA A 33 -6.63 11.65 -0.52
N GLU A 34 -5.91 11.64 -1.65
CA GLU A 34 -6.49 11.88 -2.97
C GLU A 34 -7.56 10.85 -3.33
N VAL A 35 -7.25 9.55 -3.19
CA VAL A 35 -8.22 8.49 -3.49
C VAL A 35 -9.41 8.54 -2.53
N ALA A 36 -9.20 8.84 -1.24
CA ALA A 36 -10.27 8.99 -0.27
C ALA A 36 -11.24 10.13 -0.66
N THR A 37 -10.72 11.25 -1.16
CA THR A 37 -11.54 12.39 -1.64
C THR A 37 -12.35 12.04 -2.89
N MET A 38 -11.81 11.18 -3.75
CA MET A 38 -12.52 10.66 -4.93
C MET A 38 -13.65 9.68 -4.51
N CYS A 39 -13.40 8.81 -3.53
CA CYS A 39 -14.40 7.86 -3.01
C CYS A 39 -15.65 8.51 -2.41
N VAL A 40 -15.52 9.72 -1.84
CA VAL A 40 -16.63 10.42 -1.17
C VAL A 40 -17.32 11.47 -2.06
N LYS A 41 -17.08 11.46 -3.37
CA LYS A 41 -17.77 12.40 -4.29
C LYS A 41 -19.30 12.23 -4.20
N PRO A 42 -20.07 13.33 -4.27
CA PRO A 42 -21.53 13.28 -4.16
C PRO A 42 -22.20 12.38 -5.22
N LYS A 43 -21.65 12.39 -6.44
CA LYS A 43 -22.14 11.58 -7.56
C LYS A 43 -21.34 10.28 -7.65
N GLY A 44 -22.05 9.15 -7.63
CA GLY A 44 -21.43 7.81 -7.69
C GLY A 44 -20.56 7.59 -8.93
N VAL A 45 -20.95 8.16 -10.08
CA VAL A 45 -20.19 8.08 -11.34
C VAL A 45 -18.82 8.78 -11.30
N LEU A 46 -18.57 9.62 -10.29
CA LEU A 46 -17.26 10.27 -10.09
C LEU A 46 -16.39 9.53 -9.07
N ARG A 47 -16.92 8.46 -8.47
CA ARG A 47 -16.19 7.64 -7.53
C ARG A 47 -15.40 6.59 -8.31
N PRO A 48 -14.15 6.30 -7.90
CA PRO A 48 -13.35 5.28 -8.53
C PRO A 48 -13.98 3.89 -8.31
N SER A 49 -13.70 2.97 -9.23
CA SER A 49 -13.95 1.55 -9.03
C SER A 49 -13.06 1.01 -7.91
N ILE A 50 -13.48 -0.10 -7.29
CA ILE A 50 -12.69 -0.71 -6.22
C ILE A 50 -11.29 -1.15 -6.69
N SER A 51 -11.14 -1.53 -7.96
CA SER A 51 -9.85 -1.90 -8.55
C SER A 51 -8.91 -0.70 -8.67
N GLU A 52 -9.43 0.48 -9.02
CA GLU A 52 -8.64 1.72 -9.02
C GLU A 52 -8.23 2.11 -7.60
N VAL A 53 -9.14 1.98 -6.62
CA VAL A 53 -8.82 2.22 -5.21
C VAL A 53 -7.72 1.28 -4.73
N LEU A 54 -7.79 0.00 -5.07
CA LEU A 54 -6.78 -1.00 -4.69
C LEU A 54 -5.41 -0.63 -5.26
N LYS A 55 -5.35 -0.18 -6.51
CA LYS A 55 -4.10 0.26 -7.14
C LYS A 55 -3.47 1.44 -6.39
N GLU A 56 -4.25 2.48 -6.05
CA GLU A 56 -3.73 3.63 -5.32
C GLU A 56 -3.22 3.26 -3.91
N ILE A 57 -3.88 2.30 -3.25
CA ILE A 57 -3.42 1.77 -1.96
C ILE A 57 -2.09 1.00 -2.12
N GLN A 58 -1.97 0.16 -3.15
CA GLN A 58 -0.74 -0.59 -3.42
C GLN A 58 0.44 0.35 -3.73
N ASP A 59 0.20 1.40 -4.50
CA ASP A 59 1.20 2.44 -4.78
C ASP A 59 1.65 3.14 -3.48
N ALA A 60 0.71 3.50 -2.59
CA ALA A 60 1.04 4.13 -1.31
C ALA A 60 1.88 3.19 -0.41
N ILE A 61 1.55 1.90 -0.38
CA ILE A 61 2.34 0.89 0.36
C ILE A 61 3.74 0.76 -0.24
N ALA A 62 3.89 0.76 -1.57
CA ALA A 62 5.19 0.68 -2.23
C ALA A 62 6.10 1.87 -1.85
N ILE A 63 5.52 3.07 -1.72
CA ILE A 63 6.23 4.26 -1.25
C ILE A 63 6.75 4.06 0.19
N GLU A 64 5.88 3.57 1.10
CA GLU A 64 6.28 3.29 2.49
C GLU A 64 7.37 2.22 2.59
N LEU A 65 7.25 1.14 1.82
CA LEU A 65 8.26 0.08 1.83
C LEU A 65 9.62 0.56 1.30
N GLN A 66 9.63 1.50 0.35
CA GLN A 66 10.86 2.10 -0.14
C GLN A 66 11.54 3.00 0.91
N ARG A 67 10.78 3.56 1.86
CA ARG A 67 11.31 4.28 3.02
C ARG A 67 12.03 3.34 4.01
N GLU A 68 11.50 2.13 4.19
CA GLU A 68 11.99 1.15 5.18
C GLU A 68 13.08 0.20 4.66
N LEU A 69 13.30 0.12 3.34
CA LEU A 69 14.28 -0.79 2.74
C LEU A 69 15.68 -0.17 2.59
N PRO A 70 16.76 -0.85 3.05
CA PRO A 70 18.11 -0.58 2.58
C PRO A 70 18.18 -0.82 1.07
N SER A 71 18.93 0.02 0.35
CA SER A 71 18.99 0.10 -1.12
C SER A 71 19.31 -1.21 -1.88
N SER A 72 19.64 -2.31 -1.18
CA SER A 72 19.98 -3.62 -1.76
C SER A 72 18.79 -4.50 -2.18
N ILE A 73 17.55 -4.23 -1.76
CA ILE A 73 16.38 -5.10 -2.11
C ILE A 73 15.63 -4.61 -3.37
N HIS A 74 15.99 -3.45 -3.90
CA HIS A 74 15.36 -2.82 -5.08
C HIS A 74 15.32 -3.71 -6.34
N HIS A 75 16.17 -4.73 -6.43
CA HIS A 75 16.23 -5.65 -7.58
C HIS A 75 15.21 -6.81 -7.53
N LEU A 76 14.62 -7.12 -6.38
CA LEU A 76 13.73 -8.30 -6.26
C LEU A 76 12.29 -8.01 -6.69
N MET A 77 11.78 -6.80 -6.43
CA MET A 77 10.41 -6.42 -6.80
C MET A 77 10.26 -6.06 -8.29
N SER A 78 11.38 -5.90 -9.01
CA SER A 78 11.40 -5.59 -10.45
C SER A 78 11.39 -6.84 -11.36
N LYS A 79 11.38 -8.07 -10.80
CA LYS A 79 11.43 -9.31 -11.58
C LYS A 79 10.42 -10.35 -11.10
N THR A 80 9.14 -10.12 -11.38
CA THR A 80 8.19 -11.24 -11.55
C THR A 80 7.46 -11.06 -12.87
N SER A 81 8.16 -11.38 -13.96
CA SER A 81 7.56 -11.74 -15.24
C SER A 81 7.43 -13.27 -15.27
N PRO A 82 6.33 -13.85 -15.78
CA PRO A 82 6.13 -15.30 -15.74
C PRO A 82 6.98 -15.95 -16.83
N SER A 83 8.04 -16.64 -16.45
CA SER A 83 8.61 -17.73 -17.24
C SER A 83 9.28 -18.73 -16.33
N GLU A 84 8.90 -19.98 -16.55
CA GLU A 84 9.28 -21.16 -15.83
C GLU A 84 10.80 -21.43 -15.88
N ALA A 85 11.31 -22.06 -14.81
CA ALA A 85 12.20 -23.23 -14.81
C ALA A 85 13.39 -23.14 -13.82
N VAL A 86 13.44 -24.10 -12.86
CA VAL A 86 14.61 -24.94 -12.48
C VAL A 86 15.75 -24.22 -11.70
N ASN A 87 16.37 -24.67 -10.59
CA ASN A 87 16.36 -25.87 -9.75
C ASN A 87 17.18 -25.63 -8.43
N THR A 88 16.93 -26.51 -7.45
CA THR A 88 17.87 -27.19 -6.53
C THR A 88 18.85 -26.42 -5.59
N THR A 89 18.80 -26.85 -4.32
CA THR A 89 19.81 -26.84 -3.22
C THR A 89 20.04 -25.58 -2.37
N GLY A 90 19.72 -25.71 -1.07
CA GLY A 90 20.70 -25.50 0.01
C GLY A 90 20.47 -24.37 1.02
N SER A 91 19.71 -24.67 2.08
CA SER A 91 19.90 -24.22 3.47
C SER A 91 20.11 -22.72 3.80
N LEU A 92 19.09 -22.07 4.36
CA LEU A 92 19.17 -21.42 5.68
C LEU A 92 17.76 -21.29 6.27
N GLN A 93 17.62 -21.67 7.54
CA GLN A 93 16.39 -21.60 8.31
C GLN A 93 16.02 -20.14 8.63
N ASP A 94 14.72 -19.96 8.90
CA ASP A 94 14.03 -18.76 9.39
C ASP A 94 13.53 -17.76 8.34
N LEU A 95 12.63 -18.25 7.48
CA LEU A 95 11.64 -17.41 6.81
C LEU A 95 10.32 -17.48 7.61
N GLU A 96 10.20 -16.66 8.65
CA GLU A 96 8.90 -16.45 9.29
C GLU A 96 7.98 -15.70 8.33
N GLN A 97 7.06 -16.47 7.74
CA GLN A 97 5.70 -16.08 7.36
C GLN A 97 5.57 -14.86 6.43
N ASN A 98 6.12 -14.94 5.22
CA ASN A 98 5.39 -14.35 4.09
C ASN A 98 4.41 -15.41 3.57
N ALA A 99 3.21 -15.44 4.15
CA ALA A 99 2.07 -16.00 3.43
C ALA A 99 1.59 -14.88 2.51
N SER A 100 1.45 -15.16 1.21
CA SER A 100 0.76 -14.24 0.30
C SER A 100 -0.63 -13.95 0.86
N PHE A 101 -1.12 -12.72 0.72
CA PHE A 101 -2.45 -12.33 1.21
C PHE A 101 -3.56 -13.29 0.76
N ASP A 102 -3.42 -13.86 -0.45
CA ASP A 102 -4.33 -14.87 -0.99
C ASP A 102 -4.37 -16.18 -0.17
N GLU A 103 -3.27 -16.55 0.49
CA GLU A 103 -3.18 -17.74 1.34
C GLU A 103 -3.95 -17.57 2.66
N LEU A 104 -4.01 -16.34 3.19
CA LEU A 104 -4.76 -16.03 4.42
C LEU A 104 -6.28 -16.15 4.21
N LEU A 105 -6.78 -15.87 3.01
CA LEU A 105 -8.21 -15.99 2.68
C LEU A 105 -8.68 -17.44 2.54
N MET A 106 -7.77 -18.39 2.34
CA MET A 106 -8.09 -19.81 2.22
C MET A 106 -8.02 -20.58 3.55
N ARG A 107 -7.57 -19.95 4.65
CA ARG A 107 -7.47 -20.61 5.95
C ARG A 107 -8.86 -20.79 6.57
N PRO A 108 -9.35 -22.03 6.76
CA PRO A 108 -10.63 -22.26 7.41
C PRO A 108 -10.48 -21.97 8.90
N GLY A 109 -11.17 -20.95 9.41
CA GLY A 109 -11.16 -20.63 10.85
C GLY A 109 -11.45 -19.17 11.22
N LEU A 110 -11.55 -18.26 10.26
CA LEU A 110 -11.97 -16.87 10.50
C LEU A 110 -13.34 -16.59 9.82
N ARG A 111 -14.38 -17.26 10.30
CA ARG A 111 -15.79 -16.92 10.02
C ARG A 111 -16.52 -16.73 11.34
#